data_AF-A0ABD1N8I5-F1
#
_entry.id   AF-A0ABD1N8I5-F1
#
_cell.length_a   1.000
_cell.length_b   1.000
_cell.length_c   1.000
_cell.angle_alpha   90.00
_cell.angle_beta   90.00
_cell.angle_gamma   90.00
#
_symmetry.space_group_name_H-M   'P 1'
#
loop_
_entity.id
_entity.type
_entity.pdbx_description
1 polymer ?
#
loop_
_entity_poly.entity_id
_entity_poly.type
_entity_poly.pdbx_seq_one_letter_code
_entity_poly.pdbx_strand_id
1 'polypeptide(L)'
;MIPTDKMVVVGPGATDFVTEISFIIQKHAPYNIEKWKFLYKAIKKRIVTKVLNTFHIDGANLEHTKEVILDTVRRLYRSHKCRLHQHFKKFETIDMALEHKPHDLSTEDSEYLVHHFSSSKFKIKVQEVALEKLKGISEEIDKDQIVNDVFQSVVGERSGCCRGFGVGIQPTKGKSITYICEQLTNEREKCQTIKMKLKKVDTQLQEERSKREEMTTHFEDIQRQIEESQRTLEERMEKRFQERIVDIFFRMPTFTRDRCCMLVWYNE
;
A
#
# COMPACT_ATOMS: atom_id res chain seq x y z
N MET A 1 -5.47 -35.86 14.17
CA MET A 1 -6.60 -36.77 13.98
C MET A 1 -7.86 -35.94 14.08
N ILE A 2 -8.91 -36.26 13.31
CA ILE A 2 -10.23 -35.65 13.49
C ILE A 2 -11.03 -36.64 14.33
N PRO A 3 -11.26 -36.38 15.62
CA PRO A 3 -12.04 -37.26 16.47
C PRO A 3 -13.50 -37.28 15.98
N THR A 4 -14.14 -38.43 16.02
CA THR A 4 -15.55 -38.59 15.63
C THR A 4 -16.52 -37.83 16.53
N ASP A 5 -16.11 -37.53 17.76
CA ASP A 5 -16.88 -36.82 18.78
C ASP A 5 -16.61 -35.30 18.80
N LYS A 6 -15.64 -34.79 18.02
CA LYS A 6 -15.19 -33.39 18.10
C LYS A 6 -15.23 -32.67 16.76
N MET A 7 -15.65 -31.40 16.81
CA MET A 7 -15.63 -30.46 15.68
C MET A 7 -14.29 -29.74 15.51
N VAL A 8 -13.20 -30.36 15.97
CA VAL A 8 -11.87 -29.74 16.04
C VAL A 8 -10.80 -30.77 15.73
N VAL A 9 -9.81 -30.36 14.94
CA VAL A 9 -8.61 -31.16 14.66
C VAL A 9 -7.68 -31.11 15.87
N VAL A 10 -7.29 -32.28 16.38
CA VAL A 10 -6.36 -32.43 17.50
C VAL A 10 -5.15 -33.22 17.04
N GLY A 11 -3.93 -32.82 17.44
CA GLY A 11 -2.72 -33.42 16.87
C GLY A 11 -1.50 -32.51 16.81
N PRO A 12 -0.24 -33.01 16.82
CA PRO A 12 0.95 -32.34 16.31
C PRO A 12 0.77 -31.84 14.88
N GLY A 13 0.04 -32.56 14.03
CA GLY A 13 -0.31 -32.07 12.68
C GLY A 13 -1.49 -31.09 12.64
N ALA A 14 -2.12 -30.74 13.77
CA ALA A 14 -3.28 -29.84 13.76
C ALA A 14 -2.89 -28.42 13.35
N THR A 15 -1.70 -27.95 13.76
CA THR A 15 -1.19 -26.63 13.35
C THR A 15 -0.94 -26.59 11.86
N ASP A 16 -0.33 -27.63 11.30
CA ASP A 16 -0.02 -27.73 9.87
C ASP A 16 -1.32 -27.81 9.06
N PHE A 17 -2.29 -28.59 9.53
CA PHE A 17 -3.62 -28.69 8.95
C PHE A 17 -4.35 -27.34 8.91
N VAL A 18 -4.38 -26.63 10.03
CA VAL A 18 -5.02 -25.30 10.13
C VAL A 18 -4.30 -24.26 9.27
N THR A 19 -2.97 -24.33 9.20
CA THR A 19 -2.14 -23.42 8.39
C THR A 19 -2.39 -23.64 6.90
N GLU A 20 -2.40 -24.89 6.45
CA GLU A 20 -2.67 -25.24 5.07
C GLU A 20 -4.09 -24.84 4.65
N ILE A 21 -5.09 -25.11 5.49
CA ILE A 21 -6.46 -24.62 5.26
C ILE A 21 -6.48 -23.10 5.13
N SER A 22 -5.71 -22.39 5.96
CA SER A 22 -5.63 -20.92 5.89
C SER A 22 -5.10 -20.45 4.53
N PHE A 23 -4.07 -21.10 3.99
CA PHE A 23 -3.57 -20.80 2.64
C PHE A 23 -4.60 -21.12 1.55
N ILE A 24 -5.26 -22.28 1.64
CA ILE A 24 -6.30 -22.68 0.67
C ILE A 24 -7.44 -21.65 0.67
N ILE A 25 -7.85 -21.14 1.84
CA ILE A 25 -8.89 -20.11 1.94
C ILE A 25 -8.44 -18.83 1.25
N GLN A 26 -7.25 -18.34 1.56
CA GLN A 26 -6.75 -17.09 1.00
C GLN A 26 -6.66 -17.13 -0.53
N LYS A 27 -6.39 -18.30 -1.12
CA LYS A 27 -6.31 -18.47 -2.57
C LYS A 27 -7.65 -18.71 -3.27
N HIS A 28 -8.70 -19.11 -2.54
CA HIS A 28 -9.95 -19.59 -3.17
C HIS A 28 -11.23 -18.94 -2.66
N ALA A 29 -11.21 -18.28 -1.50
CA ALA A 29 -12.38 -17.62 -0.94
C ALA A 29 -12.38 -16.14 -1.33
N PRO A 30 -13.46 -15.63 -1.96
CA PRO A 30 -13.57 -14.20 -2.28
C PRO A 30 -13.71 -13.36 -1.01
N TYR A 31 -13.12 -12.17 -1.02
CA TYR A 31 -13.29 -11.17 0.05
C TYR A 31 -14.54 -10.31 -0.12
N ASN A 32 -15.08 -10.24 -1.34
CA ASN A 32 -16.27 -9.46 -1.70
C ASN A 32 -17.60 -10.01 -1.17
N ILE A 33 -17.56 -11.05 -0.34
CA ILE A 33 -18.73 -11.68 0.26
C ILE A 33 -18.84 -11.25 1.72
N GLU A 34 -19.96 -10.64 2.10
CA GLU A 34 -20.16 -10.13 3.47
C GLU A 34 -20.09 -11.25 4.50
N LYS A 35 -20.87 -12.33 4.31
CA LYS A 35 -21.01 -13.43 5.30
C LYS A 35 -20.68 -14.79 4.68
N TRP A 36 -20.03 -15.66 5.46
CA TRP A 36 -19.70 -17.05 5.06
C TRP A 36 -20.92 -17.85 4.54
N LYS A 37 -22.11 -17.60 5.10
CA LYS A 37 -23.34 -18.29 4.66
C LYS A 37 -23.65 -18.05 3.18
N PHE A 38 -23.32 -16.86 2.66
CA PHE A 38 -23.56 -16.48 1.26
C PHE A 38 -22.49 -16.97 0.29
N LEU A 39 -21.38 -17.53 0.79
CA LEU A 39 -20.37 -18.11 -0.07
C LEU A 39 -20.95 -19.30 -0.85
N TYR A 40 -20.79 -19.25 -2.17
CA TYR A 40 -21.34 -20.24 -3.11
C TYR A 40 -20.95 -21.67 -2.70
N LYS A 41 -21.92 -22.59 -2.76
CA LYS A 41 -21.71 -24.02 -2.43
C LYS A 41 -20.56 -24.63 -3.25
N ALA A 42 -20.41 -24.23 -4.51
CA ALA A 42 -19.33 -24.68 -5.40
C ALA A 42 -17.94 -24.32 -4.85
N ILE A 43 -17.76 -23.10 -4.31
CA ILE A 43 -16.48 -22.67 -3.74
C ILE A 43 -16.18 -23.45 -2.46
N LYS A 44 -17.19 -23.63 -1.58
CA LYS A 44 -17.06 -24.46 -0.37
C LYS A 44 -16.64 -25.88 -0.71
N LYS A 45 -17.28 -26.49 -1.72
CA LYS A 45 -16.94 -27.83 -2.22
C LYS A 45 -15.50 -27.87 -2.75
N ARG A 46 -15.08 -26.89 -3.54
CA ARG A 46 -13.72 -26.79 -4.08
C ARG A 46 -12.66 -26.71 -2.97
N ILE A 47 -12.91 -25.91 -1.93
CA ILE A 47 -12.01 -25.80 -0.77
C ILE A 47 -11.92 -27.15 -0.06
N VAL A 48 -13.06 -27.78 0.25
CA VAL A 48 -13.09 -29.10 0.92
C VAL A 48 -12.35 -30.15 0.10
N THR A 49 -12.60 -30.23 -1.21
CA THR A 49 -11.90 -31.16 -2.11
C THR A 49 -10.39 -30.94 -2.10
N LYS A 50 -9.92 -29.68 -2.08
CA LYS A 50 -8.48 -29.40 -1.99
C LYS A 50 -7.89 -29.90 -0.69
N VAL A 51 -8.53 -29.62 0.44
CA VAL A 51 -8.08 -30.10 1.76
C VAL A 51 -8.04 -31.63 1.80
N LEU A 52 -9.08 -32.30 1.31
CA LEU A 52 -9.13 -33.77 1.24
C LEU A 52 -8.05 -34.37 0.33
N ASN A 53 -7.64 -33.67 -0.73
CA ASN A 53 -6.57 -34.12 -1.62
C ASN A 53 -5.17 -33.87 -1.01
N THR A 54 -5.02 -32.83 -0.18
CA THR A 54 -3.73 -32.50 0.46
C THR A 54 -3.40 -33.41 1.64
N PHE A 55 -4.41 -33.87 2.37
CA PHE A 55 -4.23 -34.69 3.57
C PHE A 55 -4.71 -36.12 3.36
N HIS A 56 -3.93 -37.10 3.82
CA HIS A 56 -4.39 -38.49 3.89
C HIS A 56 -5.39 -38.61 5.04
N ILE A 57 -6.67 -38.72 4.71
CA ILE A 57 -7.78 -38.83 5.66
C ILE A 57 -8.43 -40.19 5.46
N ASP A 58 -8.49 -40.98 6.53
CA ASP A 58 -9.12 -42.29 6.51
C ASP A 58 -10.60 -42.17 6.13
N GLY A 59 -11.00 -42.87 5.06
CA GLY A 59 -12.33 -42.75 4.45
C GLY A 59 -13.50 -43.18 5.33
N ALA A 60 -13.23 -43.81 6.47
CA ALA A 60 -14.24 -44.36 7.39
C ALA A 60 -15.19 -43.29 7.97
N ASN A 61 -14.75 -42.03 8.07
CA ASN A 61 -15.56 -40.91 8.61
C ASN A 61 -15.54 -39.69 7.68
N LEU A 62 -15.69 -39.92 6.38
CA LEU A 62 -15.57 -38.88 5.37
C LEU A 62 -16.59 -37.73 5.55
N GLU A 63 -17.83 -38.04 5.94
CA GLU A 63 -18.87 -37.00 6.07
C GLU A 63 -18.63 -36.08 7.26
N HIS A 64 -18.40 -36.64 8.46
CA HIS A 64 -17.97 -35.89 9.64
C HIS A 64 -16.72 -35.06 9.35
N THR A 65 -15.75 -35.65 8.64
CA THR A 65 -14.52 -34.94 8.27
C THR A 65 -14.79 -33.72 7.40
N LYS A 66 -15.69 -33.82 6.41
CA LYS A 66 -16.09 -32.66 5.60
C LYS A 66 -16.75 -31.57 6.46
N GLU A 67 -17.57 -31.95 7.43
CA GLU A 67 -18.22 -31.00 8.34
C GLU A 67 -17.19 -30.27 9.19
N VAL A 68 -16.22 -30.99 9.78
CA VAL A 68 -15.11 -30.40 10.55
C VAL A 68 -14.27 -29.46 9.68
N ILE A 69 -13.98 -29.85 8.44
CA ILE A 69 -13.26 -28.99 7.48
C ILE A 69 -14.08 -27.72 7.21
N LEU A 70 -15.36 -27.85 6.87
CA LEU A 70 -16.22 -26.70 6.56
C LEU A 70 -16.34 -25.73 7.74
N ASP A 71 -16.41 -26.24 8.96
CA ASP A 71 -16.46 -25.41 10.15
C ASP A 71 -15.11 -24.76 10.46
N THR A 72 -14.00 -25.50 10.33
CA THR A 72 -12.64 -24.95 10.45
C THR A 72 -12.43 -23.82 9.43
N VAL A 73 -12.82 -24.06 8.18
CA VAL A 73 -12.71 -23.10 7.08
C VAL A 73 -13.55 -21.84 7.37
N ARG A 74 -14.78 -22.02 7.86
CA ARG A 74 -15.65 -20.91 8.28
C ARG A 74 -14.99 -20.04 9.35
N ARG A 75 -14.44 -20.65 10.40
CA ARG A 75 -13.77 -19.93 11.50
C ARG A 75 -12.54 -19.17 11.00
N LEU A 76 -11.72 -19.80 10.15
CA LEU A 76 -10.51 -19.20 9.59
C LEU A 76 -10.81 -18.04 8.64
N TYR A 77 -11.82 -18.19 7.77
CA TYR A 77 -12.26 -17.10 6.88
C TYR A 77 -12.65 -15.85 7.67
N ARG A 78 -13.43 -16.01 8.74
CA ARG A 78 -13.81 -14.89 9.63
C ARG A 78 -12.58 -14.29 10.31
N SER A 79 -11.76 -15.12 10.95
CA SER A 79 -10.53 -14.70 11.63
C SER A 79 -9.61 -13.89 10.70
N HIS A 80 -9.48 -14.32 9.44
CA HIS A 80 -8.68 -13.61 8.45
C HIS A 80 -9.27 -12.23 8.12
N LYS A 81 -10.58 -12.11 7.86
CA LYS A 81 -11.24 -10.81 7.67
C LYS A 81 -11.09 -9.88 8.88
N CYS A 82 -11.09 -10.42 10.10
CA CYS A 82 -10.84 -9.64 11.32
C CYS A 82 -9.43 -9.06 11.36
N ARG A 83 -8.42 -9.88 11.06
CA ARG A 83 -7.03 -9.44 11.02
C ARG A 83 -6.81 -8.36 9.96
N LEU A 84 -7.46 -8.50 8.81
CA LEU A 84 -7.41 -7.48 7.75
C LEU A 84 -8.07 -6.17 8.17
N HIS A 85 -9.23 -6.25 8.83
CA HIS A 85 -9.85 -5.04 9.39
C HIS A 85 -8.94 -4.36 10.41
N GLN A 86 -8.38 -5.12 11.37
CA GLN A 86 -7.43 -4.58 12.36
C GLN A 86 -6.18 -3.97 11.71
N HIS A 87 -5.70 -4.57 10.61
CA HIS A 87 -4.57 -4.05 9.85
C HIS A 87 -4.92 -2.70 9.23
N PHE A 88 -6.04 -2.62 8.49
CA PHE A 88 -6.44 -1.39 7.81
C PHE A 88 -6.94 -0.29 8.76
N LYS A 89 -7.47 -0.65 9.94
CA LYS A 89 -7.90 0.31 10.99
C LYS A 89 -6.76 1.20 11.48
N LYS A 90 -5.50 0.78 11.33
CA LYS A 90 -4.32 1.56 11.76
C LYS A 90 -4.08 2.82 10.90
N PHE A 91 -4.70 2.89 9.73
CA PHE A 91 -4.50 3.98 8.79
C PHE A 91 -5.75 4.88 8.81
N GLU A 92 -5.51 6.18 8.88
CA GLU A 92 -6.58 7.17 8.97
C GLU A 92 -7.27 7.41 7.61
N THR A 93 -6.49 7.35 6.52
CA THR A 93 -6.97 7.58 5.16
C THR A 93 -6.97 6.30 4.33
N ILE A 94 -7.86 6.28 3.33
CA ILE A 94 -7.99 5.18 2.37
C ILE A 94 -6.66 4.99 1.61
N ASP A 95 -6.04 6.09 1.16
CA ASP A 95 -4.80 6.04 0.38
C ASP A 95 -3.63 5.44 1.18
N MET A 96 -3.48 5.83 2.45
CA MET A 96 -2.47 5.24 3.34
C MET A 96 -2.72 3.74 3.55
N ALA A 97 -3.98 3.32 3.69
CA ALA A 97 -4.33 1.91 3.85
C ALA A 97 -4.00 1.10 2.59
N LEU A 98 -4.20 1.66 1.39
CA LEU A 98 -3.87 1.03 0.11
C LEU A 98 -2.35 0.93 -0.12
N GLU A 99 -1.58 1.94 0.28
CA GLU A 99 -0.11 1.91 0.22
C GLU A 99 0.47 0.80 1.13
N HIS A 100 -0.19 0.54 2.27
CA HIS A 100 0.21 -0.47 3.24
C HIS A 100 -0.50 -1.83 3.04
N LYS A 101 -0.76 -2.18 1.77
CA LYS A 101 -1.37 -3.45 1.37
C LYS A 101 -0.51 -4.67 1.79
N PRO A 102 -1.10 -5.69 2.44
CA PRO A 102 -0.44 -6.97 2.69
C PRO A 102 -0.03 -7.68 1.40
N HIS A 103 1.17 -8.26 1.37
CA HIS A 103 1.73 -8.90 0.17
C HIS A 103 0.88 -10.05 -0.37
N ASP A 104 0.21 -10.79 0.51
CA ASP A 104 -0.58 -11.98 0.15
C ASP A 104 -1.97 -11.64 -0.43
N LEU A 105 -2.36 -10.37 -0.44
CA LEU A 105 -3.64 -9.90 -0.97
C LEU A 105 -3.49 -9.40 -2.41
N SER A 106 -4.53 -9.60 -3.24
CA SER A 106 -4.62 -8.96 -4.55
C SER A 106 -4.95 -7.47 -4.43
N THR A 107 -4.65 -6.69 -5.47
CA THR A 107 -4.89 -5.23 -5.44
C THR A 107 -6.38 -4.93 -5.40
N GLU A 108 -7.16 -5.65 -6.21
CA GLU A 108 -8.62 -5.56 -6.28
C GLU A 108 -9.27 -5.94 -4.94
N ASP A 109 -8.78 -7.00 -4.30
CA ASP A 109 -9.27 -7.42 -2.98
C ASP A 109 -8.92 -6.40 -1.89
N SER A 110 -7.71 -5.81 -1.95
CA SER A 110 -7.28 -4.78 -1.00
C SER A 110 -8.15 -3.53 -1.14
N GLU A 111 -8.37 -3.05 -2.36
CA GLU A 111 -9.25 -1.91 -2.66
C GLU A 111 -10.66 -2.15 -2.14
N TYR A 112 -11.25 -3.30 -2.48
CA TYR A 112 -12.57 -3.67 -2.00
C TYR A 112 -12.65 -3.64 -0.47
N LEU A 113 -11.66 -4.24 0.21
CA LEU A 113 -11.65 -4.34 1.68
C LEU A 113 -11.52 -2.98 2.34
N VAL A 114 -10.62 -2.12 1.86
CA VAL A 114 -10.44 -0.77 2.42
C VAL A 114 -11.70 0.06 2.23
N HIS A 115 -12.32 0.05 1.04
CA HIS A 115 -13.58 0.74 0.80
C HIS A 115 -14.72 0.17 1.65
N HIS A 116 -14.81 -1.16 1.76
CA HIS A 116 -15.83 -1.81 2.57
C HIS A 116 -15.73 -1.42 4.04
N PHE A 117 -14.54 -1.50 4.64
CA PHE A 117 -14.32 -1.14 6.05
C PHE A 117 -14.46 0.36 6.32
N SER A 118 -14.14 1.20 5.33
CA SER A 118 -14.29 2.66 5.44
C SER A 118 -15.73 3.12 5.26
N SER A 119 -16.59 2.30 4.64
CA SER A 119 -17.98 2.65 4.36
C SER A 119 -18.78 2.98 5.62
N SER A 120 -19.60 4.03 5.55
CA SER A 120 -20.48 4.43 6.65
C SER A 120 -21.40 3.30 7.08
N LYS A 121 -21.93 2.52 6.12
CA LYS A 121 -22.76 1.34 6.38
C LYS A 121 -22.05 0.31 7.26
N PHE A 122 -20.75 0.10 7.06
CA PHE A 122 -19.96 -0.82 7.87
C PHE A 122 -19.69 -0.24 9.27
N LYS A 123 -19.27 1.03 9.34
CA LYS A 123 -19.00 1.73 10.61
C LYS A 123 -20.22 1.80 11.52
N ILE A 124 -21.40 2.15 10.98
CA ILE A 124 -22.67 2.18 11.71
C ILE A 124 -22.99 0.81 12.30
N LYS A 125 -22.91 -0.27 11.51
CA LYS A 125 -23.18 -1.63 12.00
C LYS A 125 -22.22 -2.05 13.12
N VAL A 126 -20.93 -1.70 13.01
CA VAL A 126 -19.96 -1.96 14.08
C VAL A 126 -20.36 -1.16 15.32
N GLN A 127 -20.71 0.12 15.18
CA GLN A 127 -21.09 0.97 16.30
C GLN A 127 -22.39 0.52 16.98
N GLU A 128 -23.43 0.15 16.23
CA GLU A 128 -24.69 -0.38 16.75
C GLU A 128 -24.46 -1.64 17.60
N VAL A 129 -23.69 -2.60 17.07
CA VAL A 129 -23.38 -3.83 17.80
C VAL A 129 -22.47 -3.56 19.01
N ALA A 130 -21.62 -2.53 18.98
CA ALA A 130 -20.88 -2.08 20.15
C ALA A 130 -21.78 -1.51 21.24
N LEU A 131 -22.75 -0.68 20.86
CA LEU A 131 -23.71 -0.08 21.80
C LEU A 131 -24.62 -1.13 22.42
N GLU A 132 -25.05 -2.14 21.65
CA GLU A 132 -25.82 -3.27 22.18
C GLU A 132 -25.04 -4.09 23.21
N LYS A 133 -23.74 -4.33 22.99
CA LYS A 133 -22.88 -5.06 23.93
C LYS A 133 -22.51 -4.24 25.17
N LEU A 134 -22.36 -2.92 25.05
CA LEU A 134 -22.03 -2.03 26.16
C LEU A 134 -23.20 -1.84 27.15
N LYS A 135 -24.45 -2.06 26.73
CA LYS A 135 -25.62 -2.08 27.64
C LYS A 135 -25.57 -3.19 28.70
N GLY A 136 -24.60 -4.12 28.62
CA GLY A 136 -24.47 -5.26 29.53
C GLY A 136 -23.18 -5.36 30.34
N ILE A 137 -22.24 -4.40 30.27
CA ILE A 137 -20.93 -4.52 30.95
C ILE A 137 -20.53 -3.21 31.64
N SER A 138 -20.26 -3.30 32.96
CA SER A 138 -19.73 -2.24 33.82
C SER A 138 -18.36 -1.74 33.34
N GLU A 139 -18.14 -0.43 33.48
CA GLU A 139 -17.03 0.36 32.96
C GLU A 139 -15.66 -0.09 33.45
N GLU A 140 -14.93 -0.92 32.68
CA GLU A 140 -13.45 -1.01 32.75
C GLU A 140 -12.77 -1.82 31.61
N ILE A 141 -13.39 -1.94 30.42
CA ILE A 141 -12.79 -2.70 29.31
C ILE A 141 -12.36 -1.77 28.17
N ASP A 142 -11.11 -1.95 27.71
CA ASP A 142 -10.48 -1.24 26.60
C ASP A 142 -11.39 -1.17 25.36
N LYS A 143 -11.59 0.06 24.85
CA LYS A 143 -12.47 0.35 23.70
C LYS A 143 -12.05 -0.44 22.46
N ASP A 144 -10.75 -0.71 22.29
CA ASP A 144 -10.26 -1.50 21.16
C ASP A 144 -10.57 -2.98 21.26
N GLN A 145 -10.57 -3.54 22.48
CA GLN A 145 -11.00 -4.91 22.74
C GLN A 145 -12.49 -5.09 22.47
N ILE A 146 -13.33 -4.13 22.91
CA ILE A 146 -14.77 -4.12 22.63
C ILE A 146 -15.04 -4.04 21.12
N VAL A 147 -14.40 -3.11 20.41
CA VAL A 147 -14.58 -2.96 18.95
C VAL A 147 -14.16 -4.23 18.21
N ASN A 148 -13.11 -4.91 18.66
CA ASN A 148 -12.72 -6.20 18.09
C ASN A 148 -13.76 -7.29 18.37
N ASP A 149 -14.28 -7.41 19.59
CA ASP A 149 -15.30 -8.41 19.96
C ASP A 149 -16.66 -8.13 19.28
N VAL A 150 -16.95 -6.87 19.00
CA VAL A 150 -18.09 -6.38 18.23
C VAL A 150 -17.94 -6.71 16.75
N PHE A 151 -16.75 -6.46 16.18
CA PHE A 151 -16.42 -6.87 14.83
C PHE A 151 -16.63 -8.38 14.67
N GLN A 152 -16.13 -9.19 15.62
CA GLN A 152 -16.33 -10.64 15.64
C GLN A 152 -17.82 -11.01 15.58
N SER A 153 -18.72 -10.32 16.30
CA SER A 153 -20.17 -10.58 16.16
C SER A 153 -20.76 -10.17 14.80
N VAL A 154 -20.29 -9.07 14.21
CA VAL A 154 -20.73 -8.62 12.87
C VAL A 154 -20.30 -9.62 11.78
N VAL A 155 -19.10 -10.21 11.91
CA VAL A 155 -18.60 -11.26 11.01
C VAL A 155 -18.99 -12.69 11.43
N GLY A 156 -19.53 -12.86 12.65
CA GLY A 156 -20.00 -14.09 13.29
C GLY A 156 -19.09 -14.62 14.42
N GLU A 157 -19.68 -15.05 15.54
CA GLU A 157 -19.01 -15.45 16.79
C GLU A 157 -17.84 -16.45 16.66
N ARG A 158 -16.86 -16.30 17.56
CA ARG A 158 -15.61 -17.07 17.68
C ARG A 158 -15.80 -18.18 18.72
N SER A 159 -15.84 -19.46 18.31
CA SER A 159 -15.69 -20.57 19.27
C SER A 159 -14.20 -20.72 19.63
N GLY A 160 -13.89 -20.83 20.92
CA GLY A 160 -12.56 -20.75 21.52
C GLY A 160 -11.39 -21.44 20.78
N CYS A 161 -10.22 -20.84 20.93
CA CYS A 161 -8.94 -21.31 20.38
C CYS A 161 -8.52 -22.62 21.07
N CYS A 162 -8.28 -23.70 20.31
CA CYS A 162 -7.86 -24.98 20.88
C CYS A 162 -6.32 -25.04 20.95
N ARG A 163 -5.75 -24.87 22.14
CA ARG A 163 -4.39 -25.31 22.48
C ARG A 163 -4.46 -26.75 22.99
N GLY A 164 -3.69 -27.67 22.41
CA GLY A 164 -3.58 -29.04 22.92
C GLY A 164 -2.44 -29.82 22.27
N PHE A 165 -1.44 -30.18 23.08
CA PHE A 165 -0.40 -31.15 22.78
C PHE A 165 -1.01 -32.57 22.85
N GLY A 166 -1.01 -33.31 21.75
CA GLY A 166 -1.44 -34.71 21.71
C GLY A 166 -1.34 -35.25 20.29
N VAL A 167 -0.87 -36.49 20.11
CA VAL A 167 -0.41 -37.16 18.86
C VAL A 167 -1.45 -37.19 17.73
N GLY A 168 -1.05 -37.05 16.45
CA GLY A 168 -1.94 -36.69 15.34
C GLY A 168 -1.28 -36.59 13.97
N ILE A 169 -2.13 -36.40 12.94
CA ILE A 169 -1.93 -36.64 11.50
C ILE A 169 -0.55 -36.18 11.01
N GLN A 170 0.22 -37.10 10.44
CA GLN A 170 1.50 -36.77 9.81
C GLN A 170 1.29 -36.34 8.36
N PRO A 171 1.87 -35.20 7.93
CA PRO A 171 1.90 -34.83 6.53
C PRO A 171 2.71 -35.85 5.73
N THR A 172 2.27 -36.19 4.52
CA THR A 172 2.99 -37.11 3.63
C THR A 172 4.25 -36.44 3.08
N LYS A 173 5.42 -36.88 3.60
CA LYS A 173 6.79 -36.66 3.09
C LYS A 173 6.97 -35.38 2.24
N GLY A 174 6.93 -34.23 2.90
CA GLY A 174 7.47 -32.96 2.42
C GLY A 174 8.64 -32.52 3.29
N LYS A 175 9.51 -31.64 2.78
CA LYS A 175 10.57 -31.00 3.59
C LYS A 175 9.96 -30.48 4.90
N SER A 176 10.67 -30.66 6.02
CA SER A 176 10.21 -30.21 7.35
C SER A 176 9.60 -28.81 7.27
N ILE A 177 8.34 -28.67 7.68
CA ILE A 177 7.60 -27.40 7.61
C ILE A 177 8.31 -26.30 8.41
N THR A 178 9.01 -26.67 9.49
CA THR A 178 9.87 -25.77 10.27
C THR A 178 10.94 -25.11 9.40
N TYR A 179 11.57 -25.87 8.51
CA TYR A 179 12.58 -25.36 7.58
C TYR A 179 11.97 -24.41 6.53
N ILE A 180 10.76 -24.70 6.06
CA ILE A 180 10.05 -23.84 5.12
C ILE A 180 9.65 -22.51 5.80
N CYS A 181 9.14 -22.57 7.03
CA CYS A 181 8.81 -21.38 7.82
C CYS A 181 10.06 -20.51 8.09
N GLU A 182 11.18 -21.14 8.45
CA GLU A 182 12.45 -20.45 8.71
C GLU A 182 13.03 -19.82 7.43
N GLN A 183 12.94 -20.50 6.29
CA GLN A 183 13.29 -19.89 5.00
C GLN A 183 12.38 -18.72 4.65
N LEU A 184 11.07 -18.84 4.85
CA LEU A 184 10.12 -17.76 4.57
C LEU A 184 10.33 -16.54 5.49
N THR A 185 10.70 -16.74 6.76
CA THR A 185 11.06 -15.63 7.66
C THR A 185 12.36 -14.96 7.23
N ASN A 186 13.38 -15.74 6.84
CA ASN A 186 14.65 -15.19 6.36
C ASN A 186 14.47 -14.40 5.05
N GLU A 187 13.69 -14.91 4.10
CA GLU A 187 13.37 -14.18 2.87
C GLU A 187 12.55 -12.92 3.15
N ARG A 188 11.65 -12.95 4.15
CA ARG A 188 10.90 -11.77 4.60
C ARG A 188 11.83 -10.68 5.14
N GLU A 189 12.82 -11.03 5.95
CA GLU A 189 13.82 -10.08 6.48
C GLU A 189 14.71 -9.49 5.38
N LYS A 190 15.11 -10.31 4.40
CA LYS A 190 15.84 -9.85 3.20
C LYS A 190 15.01 -8.87 2.39
N CYS A 191 13.74 -9.19 2.10
CA CYS A 191 12.83 -8.30 1.39
C CYS A 191 12.63 -6.97 2.13
N GLN A 192 12.51 -6.99 3.46
CA GLN A 192 12.41 -5.76 4.27
C GLN A 192 13.69 -4.91 4.18
N THR A 193 14.85 -5.55 4.25
CA THR A 193 16.15 -4.88 4.12
C THR A 193 16.31 -4.23 2.75
N ILE A 194 15.95 -4.94 1.67
CA ILE A 194 15.98 -4.40 0.31
C ILE A 194 15.01 -3.22 0.20
N LYS A 195 13.79 -3.33 0.75
CA LYS A 195 12.80 -2.24 0.74
C LYS A 195 13.32 -0.99 1.44
N MET A 196 14.01 -1.12 2.58
CA MET A 196 14.64 0.01 3.26
C MET A 196 15.76 0.65 2.43
N LYS A 197 16.60 -0.16 1.77
CA LYS A 197 17.65 0.35 0.87
C LYS A 197 17.06 1.11 -0.33
N LEU A 198 15.97 0.59 -0.91
CA LEU A 198 15.31 1.19 -2.07
C LEU A 198 14.72 2.56 -1.71
N LYS A 199 14.03 2.67 -0.56
CA LYS A 199 13.57 3.97 -0.04
C LYS A 199 14.72 4.96 0.14
N LYS A 200 15.87 4.52 0.67
CA LYS A 200 17.04 5.39 0.85
C LYS A 200 17.60 5.89 -0.50
N VAL A 201 17.69 5.02 -1.49
CA VAL A 201 18.14 5.39 -2.84
C VAL A 201 17.17 6.38 -3.49
N ASP A 202 15.85 6.18 -3.34
CA ASP A 202 14.84 7.11 -3.87
C ASP A 202 14.97 8.49 -3.22
N THR A 203 15.20 8.55 -1.90
CA THR A 203 15.43 9.83 -1.20
C THR A 203 16.68 10.54 -1.72
N GLN A 204 17.79 9.79 -1.87
CA GLN A 204 19.04 10.34 -2.43
C GLN A 204 18.87 10.83 -3.87
N LEU A 205 18.15 10.09 -4.71
CA LEU A 205 17.88 10.48 -6.08
C LEU A 205 17.08 11.78 -6.13
N GLN A 206 16.10 11.96 -5.24
CA GLN A 206 15.30 13.17 -5.17
C GLN A 206 16.11 14.38 -4.71
N GLU A 207 16.98 14.21 -3.72
CA GLU A 207 17.92 15.26 -3.29
C GLU A 207 18.87 15.67 -4.42
N GLU A 208 19.43 14.73 -5.16
CA GLU A 208 20.31 15.02 -6.30
C GLU A 208 19.56 15.71 -7.45
N ARG A 209 18.28 15.39 -7.67
CA ARG A 209 17.44 16.10 -8.64
C ARG A 209 17.21 17.56 -8.20
N SER A 210 16.88 17.79 -6.93
CA SER A 210 16.72 19.15 -6.38
C SER A 210 17.98 19.98 -6.55
N LYS A 211 19.15 19.42 -6.22
CA LYS A 211 20.43 20.13 -6.41
C LYS A 211 20.74 20.45 -7.88
N ARG A 212 20.38 19.56 -8.81
CA ARG A 212 20.56 19.80 -10.24
C ARG A 212 19.65 20.93 -10.73
N GLU A 213 18.40 20.95 -10.28
CA GLU A 213 17.45 22.02 -10.59
C GLU A 213 17.96 23.38 -10.05
N GLU A 214 18.42 23.43 -8.81
CA GLU A 214 19.03 24.64 -8.22
C GLU A 214 20.27 25.11 -8.99
N MET A 215 21.13 24.17 -9.42
CA MET A 215 22.30 24.50 -10.24
C MET A 215 21.89 25.06 -11.61
N THR A 216 20.85 24.50 -12.24
CA THR A 216 20.35 25.01 -13.53
C THR A 216 19.78 26.41 -13.40
N THR A 217 18.97 26.68 -12.36
CA THR A 217 18.41 28.01 -12.13
C THR A 217 19.50 29.03 -11.84
N HIS A 218 20.52 28.65 -11.07
CA HIS A 218 21.64 29.53 -10.78
C HIS A 218 22.47 29.85 -12.03
N PHE A 219 22.64 28.88 -12.92
CA PHE A 219 23.32 29.10 -14.20
C PHE A 219 22.53 30.06 -15.11
N GLU A 220 21.21 29.89 -15.20
CA GLU A 220 20.32 30.79 -15.95
C GLU A 220 20.36 32.22 -15.40
N ASP A 221 20.36 32.39 -14.08
CA ASP A 221 20.48 33.70 -13.43
C ASP A 221 21.82 34.38 -13.74
N ILE A 222 22.93 33.63 -13.71
CA ILE A 222 24.25 34.15 -14.11
C ILE A 222 24.23 34.56 -15.57
N GLN A 223 23.67 33.72 -16.45
CA GLN A 223 23.61 34.02 -17.88
C GLN A 223 22.81 35.31 -18.13
N ARG A 224 21.68 35.50 -17.43
CA ARG A 224 20.90 36.74 -17.47
C ARG A 224 21.71 37.94 -16.99
N GLN A 225 22.48 37.82 -15.90
CA GLN A 225 23.34 38.91 -15.42
C GLN A 225 24.43 39.29 -16.43
N ILE A 226 25.01 38.32 -17.13
CA ILE A 226 26.00 38.58 -18.18
C ILE A 226 25.35 39.35 -19.34
N GLU A 227 24.19 38.91 -19.81
CA GLU A 227 23.46 39.57 -20.90
C GLU A 227 23.04 41.00 -20.53
N GLU A 228 22.57 41.22 -19.30
CA GLU A 228 22.27 42.57 -18.78
C GLU A 228 23.52 43.45 -18.70
N SER A 229 24.64 42.88 -18.22
CA SER A 229 25.92 43.59 -18.16
C SER A 229 26.42 43.98 -19.56
N GLN A 230 26.23 43.12 -20.56
CA GLN A 230 26.55 43.42 -21.96
C GLN A 230 25.66 44.52 -22.54
N ARG A 231 24.33 44.42 -22.38
CA ARG A 231 23.39 45.47 -22.83
C ARG A 231 23.73 46.84 -22.24
N THR A 232 23.98 46.90 -20.94
CA THR A 232 24.31 48.17 -20.27
C THR A 232 25.63 48.77 -20.75
N LEU A 233 26.62 47.93 -21.10
CA LEU A 233 27.88 48.39 -21.71
C LEU A 233 27.64 48.94 -23.12
N GLU A 234 26.86 48.26 -23.95
CA GLU A 234 26.50 48.70 -25.30
C GLU A 234 25.77 50.04 -25.28
N GLU A 235 24.76 50.20 -24.44
CA GLU A 235 24.04 51.47 -24.24
C GLU A 235 24.98 52.60 -23.83
N ARG A 236 25.92 52.33 -22.92
CA ARG A 236 26.94 53.32 -22.51
C ARG A 236 27.88 53.69 -23.65
N MET A 237 28.28 52.73 -24.49
CA MET A 237 29.14 53.01 -25.64
C MET A 237 28.41 53.86 -26.67
N GLU A 238 27.16 53.54 -26.98
CA GLU A 238 26.33 54.31 -27.91
C GLU A 238 26.12 55.74 -27.40
N LYS A 239 25.79 55.90 -26.10
CA LYS A 239 25.63 57.23 -25.51
C LYS A 239 26.91 58.07 -25.61
N ARG A 240 28.08 57.50 -25.31
CA ARG A 240 29.37 58.21 -25.47
C ARG A 240 29.69 58.54 -26.93
N PHE A 241 29.31 57.67 -27.86
CA PHE A 241 29.48 57.92 -29.29
C PHE A 241 28.62 59.11 -29.75
N GLN A 242 27.34 59.12 -29.36
CA GLN A 242 26.43 60.23 -29.62
C GLN A 242 26.93 61.55 -29.00
N GLU A 243 27.36 61.54 -27.74
CA GLU A 243 27.94 62.72 -27.07
C GLU A 243 29.16 63.28 -27.82
N ARG A 244 30.04 62.39 -28.33
CA ARG A 244 31.20 62.81 -29.15
C ARG A 244 30.79 63.39 -30.49
N ILE A 245 29.80 62.81 -31.18
CA ILE A 245 29.28 63.37 -32.43
C ILE A 245 28.71 64.77 -32.20
N VAL A 246 27.96 64.96 -31.12
CA VAL A 246 27.40 66.27 -30.75
C VAL A 246 28.53 67.28 -30.46
N ASP A 247 29.56 66.94 -29.69
CA ASP A 247 30.69 67.84 -29.43
C ASP A 247 31.45 68.20 -30.72
N ILE A 248 31.64 67.26 -31.65
CA ILE A 248 32.24 67.53 -32.95
C ILE A 248 31.37 68.48 -33.78
N PHE A 249 30.05 68.25 -33.82
CA PHE A 249 29.11 69.11 -34.55
C PHE A 249 29.06 70.53 -33.96
N PHE A 250 29.14 70.69 -32.64
CA PHE A 250 29.18 71.99 -31.97
C PHE A 250 30.54 72.70 -32.07
N ARG A 251 31.66 71.97 -32.23
CA ARG A 251 33.00 72.55 -32.44
C ARG A 251 33.31 72.87 -33.90
N MET A 252 32.53 72.37 -34.86
CA MET A 252 32.62 72.87 -36.23
C MET A 252 32.21 74.35 -36.23
N PRO A 253 33.03 75.26 -36.79
CA PRO A 253 32.62 76.64 -36.94
C PRO A 253 31.34 76.65 -37.76
N THR A 254 30.29 77.30 -37.27
CA THR A 254 29.11 77.59 -38.09
C THR A 254 29.58 78.41 -39.27
N PHE A 255 29.81 77.76 -40.40
CA PHE A 255 30.07 78.40 -41.67
C PHE A 255 28.75 78.98 -42.15
N THR A 256 28.29 80.03 -41.47
CA THR A 256 27.21 80.85 -41.97
C THR A 256 27.71 81.58 -43.21
N ARG A 257 27.02 81.31 -44.31
CA ARG A 257 26.95 82.12 -45.54
C ARG A 257 28.29 82.31 -46.27
N ASP A 258 28.47 81.54 -47.34
CA ASP A 258 28.08 82.09 -48.64
C ASP A 258 28.05 81.05 -49.76
N ARG A 259 26.99 81.18 -50.57
CA ARG A 259 26.73 80.59 -51.89
C ARG A 259 26.30 79.12 -51.96
N CYS A 260 25.01 78.98 -52.29
CA CYS A 260 24.50 78.06 -53.29
C CYS A 260 25.56 77.30 -54.08
N CYS A 261 25.55 75.96 -54.03
CA CYS A 261 25.14 75.14 -55.16
C CYS A 261 25.30 73.64 -54.86
N MET A 262 24.19 72.93 -55.08
CA MET A 262 24.10 71.62 -55.74
C MET A 262 24.80 70.39 -55.13
N LEU A 263 23.92 69.52 -54.62
CA LEU A 263 23.64 68.17 -55.15
C LEU A 263 24.59 67.00 -54.83
N VAL A 264 23.88 65.94 -54.44
CA VAL A 264 24.15 64.50 -54.54
C VAL A 264 25.05 63.86 -53.47
N TRP A 265 24.43 62.99 -52.68
CA TRP A 265 24.66 61.53 -52.60
C TRP A 265 24.32 61.07 -51.19
N TYR A 266 23.33 60.18 -51.05
CA TYR A 266 23.51 58.88 -50.39
C TYR A 266 22.17 58.11 -50.42
N ASN A 267 22.10 57.20 -51.39
CA ASN A 267 21.34 55.96 -51.31
C ASN A 267 22.31 54.88 -51.79
N GLU A 268 22.76 54.03 -50.86
CA GLU A 268 23.06 52.61 -51.03
C GLU A 268 23.32 51.99 -49.66
#